data_AF-A0A2I2A8N4-F1
#
_entry.id   AF-A0A2I2A8N4-F1
#
_cell.length_a   1.000
_cell.length_b   1.000
_cell.length_c   1.000
_cell.angle_alpha   90.00
_cell.angle_beta   90.00
_cell.angle_gamma   90.00
#
_symmetry.space_group_name_H-M   'P 1'
#
loop_
_entity.id
_entity.type
_entity.pdbx_description
1 polymer ?
#
loop_
_entity_poly.entity_id
_entity_poly.type
_entity_poly.pdbx_seq_one_letter_code
_entity_poly.pdbx_strand_id
1 'polypeptide(L)'
;MKKKISAFVASTLIFVSVPYYSPIPNQIVSVQASVSKKTLLKRAKKLKFGMSFKKVKSIMGKPYKEYKDESGYWTLEYNKGAITFGFNENKKLNYANGAAPQIEKQGYAYASSQKEARKNKHDRLIGFAQSFGRKPFDTIQKMPSVYKTFEDNGYMYTLWNTGDLGILVRIDDTSNNVTKVFKYDKKADDKLGELLYTGRTIIQKEKRPVYNY
;
A
#
# COMPACT_ATOMS: atom_id res chain seq x y z
N MET A 1 -92.38 -13.42 19.77
CA MET A 1 -93.25 -13.44 20.98
C MET A 1 -92.89 -14.64 21.85
N LYS A 2 -92.98 -14.45 23.19
CA LYS A 2 -92.64 -15.35 24.31
C LYS A 2 -91.15 -15.30 24.68
N LYS A 3 -90.73 -15.13 25.94
CA LYS A 3 -91.38 -14.79 27.22
C LYS A 3 -90.24 -14.36 28.17
N LYS A 4 -90.57 -13.45 29.10
CA LYS A 4 -89.73 -12.90 30.17
C LYS A 4 -89.12 -13.98 31.08
N ILE A 5 -88.02 -13.66 31.76
CA ILE A 5 -87.81 -13.85 33.21
C ILE A 5 -86.81 -12.78 33.69
N SER A 6 -87.11 -12.23 34.86
CA SER A 6 -86.46 -11.09 35.52
C SER A 6 -85.30 -11.48 36.43
N ALA A 7 -84.38 -10.52 36.58
CA ALA A 7 -83.66 -10.07 37.80
C ALA A 7 -82.89 -11.09 38.66
N PHE A 8 -81.60 -10.82 38.91
CA PHE A 8 -81.14 -10.14 40.14
C PHE A 8 -79.65 -9.77 40.02
N VAL A 9 -79.27 -8.60 40.53
CA VAL A 9 -77.89 -8.09 40.55
C VAL A 9 -77.19 -8.62 41.80
N ALA A 10 -75.98 -9.16 41.64
CA ALA A 10 -75.07 -9.44 42.75
C ALA A 10 -73.65 -8.97 42.38
N SER A 11 -73.08 -8.19 43.29
CA SER A 11 -71.86 -7.39 43.17
C SER A 11 -70.60 -8.20 42.85
N THR A 12 -69.83 -7.71 41.88
CA THR A 12 -68.54 -8.26 41.47
C THR A 12 -67.42 -7.72 42.38
N LEU A 13 -66.81 -8.60 43.19
CA LEU A 13 -65.49 -8.36 43.78
C LEU A 13 -64.41 -8.72 42.75
N ILE A 14 -63.63 -7.73 42.31
CA ILE A 14 -62.46 -7.94 41.46
C ILE A 14 -61.25 -8.17 42.37
N PHE A 15 -60.75 -9.41 42.40
CA PHE A 15 -59.44 -9.72 42.96
C PHE A 15 -58.35 -9.27 41.98
N VAL A 16 -57.52 -8.32 42.40
CA VAL A 16 -56.30 -7.91 41.68
C VAL A 16 -55.20 -8.90 42.05
N SER A 17 -54.81 -9.77 41.11
CA SER A 17 -53.65 -10.65 41.27
C SER A 17 -52.36 -9.84 41.15
N VAL A 18 -51.59 -9.76 42.24
CA VAL A 18 -50.22 -9.22 42.21
C VAL A 18 -49.29 -10.31 41.66
N PRO A 19 -48.58 -10.10 40.54
CA PRO A 19 -47.60 -11.07 40.08
C PRO A 19 -46.36 -11.06 41.00
N TYR A 20 -46.03 -12.25 41.51
CA TYR A 20 -44.78 -12.53 42.21
C TYR A 20 -43.59 -12.31 41.25
N TYR A 21 -42.80 -11.26 41.47
CA TYR A 21 -41.50 -11.08 40.82
C TYR A 21 -40.46 -11.93 41.53
N SER A 22 -39.95 -12.97 40.87
CA SER A 22 -38.73 -13.64 41.31
C SER A 22 -37.53 -12.73 40.99
N PRO A 23 -36.58 -12.50 41.92
CA PRO A 23 -35.39 -11.72 41.62
C PRO A 23 -34.52 -12.48 40.60
N ILE A 24 -34.22 -11.81 39.49
CA ILE A 24 -33.27 -12.28 38.47
C ILE A 24 -31.90 -12.41 39.15
N PRO A 25 -31.20 -13.56 39.06
CA PRO A 25 -29.87 -13.69 39.63
C PRO A 25 -28.91 -12.69 38.96
N ASN A 26 -28.26 -11.87 39.78
CA ASN A 26 -27.23 -10.92 39.37
C ASN A 26 -26.22 -11.60 38.44
N GLN A 27 -26.21 -11.21 37.16
CA GLN A 27 -25.10 -11.52 36.27
C GLN A 27 -23.87 -10.82 36.83
N ILE A 28 -22.93 -11.61 37.37
CA ILE A 28 -21.59 -11.15 37.66
C ILE A 28 -20.95 -10.78 36.32
N VAL A 29 -21.04 -9.50 35.96
CA VAL A 29 -20.25 -8.93 34.87
C VAL A 29 -18.81 -9.02 35.33
N SER A 30 -18.05 -9.98 34.79
CA SER A 30 -16.62 -10.08 35.04
C SER A 30 -15.98 -8.75 34.62
N VAL A 31 -15.57 -7.94 35.60
CA VAL A 31 -14.78 -6.73 35.35
C VAL A 31 -13.42 -7.23 34.86
N GLN A 32 -13.27 -7.33 33.54
CA GLN A 32 -12.00 -7.71 32.92
C GLN A 32 -10.98 -6.64 33.31
N ALA A 33 -10.03 -6.99 34.19
CA ALA A 33 -9.03 -6.08 34.71
C ALA A 33 -8.32 -5.38 33.55
N SER A 34 -8.58 -4.08 33.39
CA SER A 34 -7.97 -3.29 32.32
C SER A 34 -6.48 -3.14 32.64
N VAL A 35 -5.63 -3.59 31.71
CA VAL A 35 -4.19 -3.40 31.84
C VAL A 35 -3.94 -1.90 31.99
N SER A 36 -3.24 -1.50 33.05
CA SER A 36 -3.01 -0.09 33.34
C SER A 36 -2.36 0.64 32.17
N LYS A 37 -2.78 1.89 31.92
CA LYS A 37 -2.24 2.72 30.84
C LYS A 37 -0.72 2.73 30.85
N LYS A 38 -0.09 2.93 32.02
CA LYS A 38 1.38 2.92 32.22
C LYS A 38 2.06 1.65 31.69
N THR A 39 1.46 0.48 31.93
CA THR A 39 1.98 -0.80 31.45
C THR A 39 1.89 -0.90 29.93
N LEU A 40 0.77 -0.48 29.36
CA LEU A 40 0.60 -0.43 27.91
C LEU A 40 1.60 0.54 27.27
N LEU A 41 1.87 1.71 27.88
CA LEU A 41 2.92 2.63 27.40
C LEU A 41 4.28 1.92 27.32
N LYS A 42 4.67 1.20 28.39
CA LYS A 42 5.95 0.49 28.44
C LYS A 42 6.05 -0.61 27.38
N ARG A 43 4.95 -1.31 27.08
CA ARG A 43 4.88 -2.32 26.01
C ARG A 43 4.96 -1.68 24.63
N ALA A 44 4.23 -0.59 24.42
CA ALA A 44 4.19 0.15 23.17
C ALA A 44 5.57 0.69 22.75
N LYS A 45 6.41 1.09 23.72
CA LYS A 45 7.82 1.46 23.49
C LYS A 45 8.68 0.39 22.81
N LYS A 46 8.29 -0.90 22.90
CA LYS A 46 9.03 -2.01 22.28
C LYS A 46 8.62 -2.28 20.83
N LEU A 47 7.54 -1.66 20.37
CA LEU A 47 7.05 -1.82 19.01
C LEU A 47 7.93 -1.05 18.03
N LYS A 48 7.94 -1.49 16.78
CA LYS A 48 8.61 -0.84 15.67
C LYS A 48 7.67 -0.78 14.47
N PHE A 49 7.80 0.26 13.65
CA PHE A 49 7.08 0.35 12.38
C PHE A 49 7.34 -0.91 11.54
N GLY A 50 6.31 -1.39 10.83
CA GLY A 50 6.37 -2.60 10.02
C GLY A 50 6.28 -3.92 10.80
N MET A 51 6.16 -3.90 12.13
CA MET A 51 6.02 -5.13 12.92
C MET A 51 4.72 -5.87 12.57
N SER A 52 4.76 -7.21 12.52
CA SER A 52 3.58 -8.02 12.18
C SER A 52 2.50 -7.94 13.25
N PHE A 53 1.24 -8.02 12.84
CA PHE A 53 0.06 -8.09 13.71
C PHE A 53 0.18 -9.08 14.88
N LYS A 54 0.60 -10.33 14.60
CA LYS A 54 0.80 -11.35 15.63
C LYS A 54 1.83 -10.93 16.68
N LYS A 55 2.94 -10.33 16.24
CA LYS A 55 4.00 -9.86 17.14
C LYS A 55 3.55 -8.68 17.99
N VAL A 56 2.78 -7.74 17.42
CA VAL A 56 2.20 -6.62 18.19
C VAL A 56 1.25 -7.15 19.27
N LYS A 57 0.33 -8.08 18.94
CA LYS A 57 -0.57 -8.71 19.94
C LYS A 57 0.21 -9.46 21.02
N SER A 58 1.30 -10.15 20.66
CA SER A 58 2.17 -10.83 21.65
C SER A 58 2.83 -9.85 22.63
N ILE A 59 3.24 -8.67 22.17
CA ILE A 59 3.89 -7.66 23.03
C ILE A 59 2.85 -6.90 23.87
N MET A 60 1.72 -6.53 23.26
CA MET A 60 0.71 -5.67 23.89
C MET A 60 -0.27 -6.45 24.77
N GLY A 61 -0.54 -7.72 24.45
CA GLY A 61 -1.54 -8.57 25.08
C GLY A 61 -2.89 -8.54 24.36
N LYS A 62 -3.96 -8.95 25.06
CA LYS A 62 -5.32 -8.95 24.52
C LYS A 62 -5.82 -7.51 24.33
N PRO A 63 -6.29 -7.13 23.12
CA PRO A 63 -6.87 -5.82 22.88
C PRO A 63 -8.25 -5.69 23.56
N TYR A 64 -8.67 -4.45 23.78
CA TYR A 64 -10.06 -4.12 24.11
C TYR A 64 -10.98 -4.37 22.91
N LYS A 65 -10.54 -3.92 21.72
CA LYS A 65 -11.27 -4.11 20.46
C LYS A 65 -10.29 -4.42 19.33
N GLU A 66 -10.72 -5.31 18.43
CA GLU A 66 -10.01 -5.71 17.23
C GLU A 66 -11.02 -5.73 16.09
N TYR A 67 -10.75 -5.00 15.01
CA TYR A 67 -11.61 -4.95 13.85
C TYR A 67 -10.83 -4.70 12.57
N LYS A 68 -11.48 -4.99 11.45
CA LYS A 68 -10.96 -4.79 10.09
C LYS A 68 -11.93 -3.90 9.34
N ASP A 69 -11.44 -2.89 8.64
CA ASP A 69 -12.27 -2.06 7.77
C ASP A 69 -12.44 -2.66 6.36
N GLU A 70 -13.32 -2.05 5.58
CA GLU A 70 -13.62 -2.44 4.19
C GLU A 70 -12.39 -2.32 3.28
N SER A 71 -11.48 -1.40 3.59
CA SER A 71 -10.22 -1.19 2.86
C SER A 71 -9.15 -2.23 3.19
N GLY A 72 -9.43 -3.17 4.09
CA GLY A 72 -8.51 -4.25 4.43
C GLY A 72 -7.60 -3.98 5.64
N TYR A 73 -7.67 -2.79 6.24
CA TYR A 73 -6.81 -2.38 7.34
C TYR A 73 -7.31 -2.94 8.65
N TRP A 74 -6.38 -3.35 9.52
CA TRP A 74 -6.72 -3.83 10.86
C TRP A 74 -6.45 -2.76 11.90
N THR A 75 -7.29 -2.73 12.93
CA THR A 75 -7.13 -1.85 14.09
C THR A 75 -7.17 -2.64 15.39
N LEU A 76 -6.24 -2.35 16.29
CA LEU A 76 -6.21 -2.85 17.66
C LEU A 76 -6.32 -1.69 18.64
N GLU A 77 -7.39 -1.67 19.44
CA GLU A 77 -7.59 -0.71 20.51
C GLU A 77 -7.29 -1.32 21.86
N TYR A 78 -6.62 -0.56 22.73
CA TYR A 78 -6.34 -0.93 24.11
C TYR A 78 -6.86 0.17 25.04
N ASN A 79 -7.39 -0.24 26.19
CA ASN A 79 -7.92 0.66 27.22
C ASN A 79 -8.94 1.66 26.65
N LYS A 80 -10.02 1.14 26.05
CA LYS A 80 -11.14 1.92 25.46
C LYS A 80 -10.67 3.04 24.50
N GLY A 81 -9.74 2.71 23.59
CA GLY A 81 -9.25 3.64 22.57
C GLY A 81 -8.14 4.59 23.02
N ALA A 82 -7.65 4.50 24.26
CA ALA A 82 -6.54 5.33 24.72
C ALA A 82 -5.21 5.04 24.00
N ILE A 83 -5.07 3.84 23.44
CA ILE A 83 -3.94 3.42 22.60
C ILE A 83 -4.51 2.61 21.44
N THR A 84 -4.19 3.03 20.22
CA THR A 84 -4.71 2.41 19.01
C THR A 84 -3.58 2.14 18.04
N PHE A 85 -3.53 0.93 17.48
CA PHE A 85 -2.57 0.54 16.45
C PHE A 85 -3.29 0.20 15.16
N GLY A 86 -2.87 0.80 14.06
CA GLY A 86 -3.34 0.51 12.72
C GLY A 86 -2.33 -0.35 11.95
N PHE A 87 -2.85 -1.22 11.10
CA PHE A 87 -2.07 -2.10 10.25
C PHE A 87 -2.55 -2.01 8.82
N ASN A 88 -1.61 -2.02 7.89
CA ASN A 88 -1.93 -2.09 6.46
C ASN A 88 -2.55 -3.44 6.07
N GLU A 89 -2.98 -3.54 4.81
CA GLU A 89 -3.52 -4.75 4.17
C GLU A 89 -2.64 -6.01 4.38
N ASN A 90 -1.32 -5.82 4.50
CA ASN A 90 -0.33 -6.87 4.73
C ASN A 90 -0.10 -7.18 6.22
N LYS A 91 -0.99 -6.70 7.11
CA LYS A 91 -0.93 -6.91 8.57
C LYS A 91 0.37 -6.40 9.19
N LYS A 92 0.92 -5.30 8.67
CA LYS A 92 2.13 -4.62 9.19
C LYS A 92 1.75 -3.33 9.89
N LEU A 93 2.28 -3.12 11.09
CA LEU A 93 2.05 -1.93 11.90
C LEU A 93 2.49 -0.67 11.14
N ASN A 94 1.56 0.20 10.78
CA ASN A 94 1.85 1.43 10.04
C ASN A 94 1.32 2.69 10.74
N TYR A 95 0.56 2.53 11.82
CA TYR A 95 -0.02 3.63 12.57
C TYR A 95 -0.06 3.32 14.07
N ALA A 96 0.15 4.33 14.90
CA ALA A 96 -0.07 4.22 16.33
C ALA A 96 -0.49 5.57 16.93
N ASN A 97 -1.66 5.60 17.57
CA ASN A 97 -2.11 6.74 18.38
C ASN A 97 -2.04 6.38 19.86
N GLY A 98 -1.64 7.35 20.68
CA GLY A 98 -1.44 7.17 22.11
C GLY A 98 -0.23 6.28 22.39
N ALA A 99 0.70 6.77 23.21
CA ALA A 99 1.83 5.99 23.75
C ALA A 99 2.99 5.58 22.83
N ALA A 100 2.83 5.66 21.51
CA ALA A 100 3.84 5.16 20.57
C ALA A 100 4.24 6.18 19.48
N PRO A 101 4.57 7.44 19.84
CA PRO A 101 4.99 8.45 18.86
C PRO A 101 6.23 8.04 18.05
N GLN A 102 7.06 7.13 18.59
CA GLN A 102 8.18 6.55 17.86
C GLN A 102 7.76 5.76 16.61
N ILE A 103 6.55 5.20 16.57
CA ILE A 103 6.03 4.45 15.41
C ILE A 103 5.67 5.41 14.28
N GLU A 104 5.00 6.52 14.60
CA GLU A 104 4.70 7.57 13.62
C GLU A 104 6.00 8.16 13.05
N LYS A 105 6.97 8.51 13.92
CA LYS A 105 8.28 9.02 13.48
C LYS A 105 9.03 8.04 12.58
N GLN A 106 9.02 6.74 12.92
CA GLN A 106 9.62 5.70 12.08
C GLN A 106 8.89 5.52 10.75
N GLY A 107 7.56 5.65 10.75
CA GLY A 107 6.74 5.60 9.53
C GLY A 107 7.06 6.73 8.56
N TYR A 108 7.19 7.96 9.07
CA TYR A 108 7.62 9.11 8.26
C TYR A 108 9.02 8.89 7.68
N ALA A 109 9.99 8.46 8.50
CA ALA A 109 11.34 8.17 8.03
C ALA A 109 11.36 7.08 6.95
N TYR A 110 10.58 6.01 7.15
CA TYR A 110 10.42 4.95 6.14
C TYR A 110 9.84 5.51 4.84
N ALA A 111 8.74 6.26 4.89
CA ALA A 111 8.12 6.85 3.70
C ALA A 111 9.09 7.78 2.94
N SER A 112 9.84 8.62 3.66
CA SER A 112 10.87 9.48 3.06
C SER A 112 11.98 8.67 2.40
N SER A 113 12.51 7.64 3.05
CA SER A 113 13.55 6.77 2.47
C SER A 113 13.06 6.03 1.22
N GLN A 114 11.79 5.62 1.17
CA GLN A 114 11.20 5.00 -0.01
C GLN A 114 11.04 6.01 -1.15
N LYS A 115 10.67 7.26 -0.84
CA LYS A 115 10.61 8.34 -1.82
C LYS A 115 11.99 8.63 -2.42
N GLU A 116 13.02 8.73 -1.59
CA GLU A 116 14.40 8.90 -2.03
C GLU A 116 14.89 7.73 -2.87
N ALA A 117 14.65 6.49 -2.44
CA ALA A 117 15.01 5.30 -3.20
C ALA A 117 14.33 5.27 -4.59
N ARG A 118 13.04 5.67 -4.66
CA ARG A 118 12.32 5.80 -5.93
C ARG A 118 12.93 6.89 -6.82
N LYS A 119 13.27 8.04 -6.25
CA LYS A 119 13.94 9.13 -6.97
C LYS A 119 15.30 8.68 -7.52
N ASN A 120 16.14 8.07 -6.68
CA ASN A 120 17.45 7.55 -7.09
C ASN A 120 17.32 6.49 -8.21
N LYS A 121 16.29 5.65 -8.15
CA LYS A 121 15.99 4.68 -9.22
C LYS A 121 15.61 5.39 -10.53
N HIS A 122 14.80 6.44 -10.45
CA HIS A 122 14.40 7.25 -11.60
C HIS A 122 15.58 7.99 -12.23
N ASP A 123 16.43 8.63 -11.42
CA ASP A 123 17.63 9.33 -11.89
C ASP A 123 18.60 8.35 -12.60
N ARG A 124 18.78 7.14 -12.05
CA ARG A 124 19.56 6.07 -12.71
C ARG A 124 18.93 5.66 -14.04
N LEU A 125 17.60 5.52 -14.10
CA LEU A 125 16.89 5.16 -15.31
C LEU A 125 17.09 6.22 -16.42
N ILE A 126 17.03 7.51 -16.08
CA ILE A 126 17.35 8.61 -17.01
C ILE A 126 18.79 8.48 -17.51
N GLY A 127 19.76 8.24 -16.64
CA GLY A 127 21.15 8.06 -17.04
C GLY A 127 21.36 6.90 -18.02
N PHE A 128 20.68 5.78 -17.80
CA PHE A 128 20.67 4.65 -18.74
C PHE A 128 20.01 5.01 -20.07
N ALA A 129 18.89 5.73 -20.04
CA ALA A 129 18.19 6.18 -21.24
C ALA A 129 19.06 7.14 -22.09
N GLN A 130 19.78 8.07 -21.45
CA GLN A 130 20.73 8.95 -22.13
C GLN A 130 21.89 8.17 -22.75
N SER A 131 22.48 7.22 -22.00
CA SER A 131 23.56 6.36 -22.53
C SER A 131 23.08 5.53 -23.72
N PHE A 132 21.84 5.03 -23.64
CA PHE A 132 21.23 4.23 -24.69
C PHE A 132 20.91 5.06 -25.94
N GLY A 133 20.31 6.23 -25.77
CA GLY A 133 19.95 7.12 -26.88
C GLY A 133 21.17 7.70 -27.60
N ARG A 134 22.27 7.93 -26.88
CA ARG A 134 23.54 8.43 -27.47
C ARG A 134 24.42 7.34 -28.07
N LYS A 135 24.02 6.06 -27.95
CA LYS A 135 24.82 4.95 -28.48
C LYS A 135 24.71 4.94 -30.01
N PRO A 136 25.82 4.84 -30.75
CA PRO A 136 25.73 4.65 -32.20
C PRO A 136 24.95 3.39 -32.57
N PHE A 137 24.13 3.46 -33.62
CA PHE A 137 23.32 2.33 -34.07
C PHE A 137 24.19 1.13 -34.51
N ASP A 138 25.30 1.40 -35.18
CA ASP A 138 26.30 0.37 -35.55
C ASP A 138 26.80 -0.46 -34.35
N THR A 139 26.84 0.14 -33.16
CA THR A 139 27.32 -0.46 -31.92
C THR A 139 26.22 -1.29 -31.29
N ILE A 140 24.97 -0.84 -31.38
CA ILE A 140 23.79 -1.61 -30.96
C ILE A 140 23.68 -2.90 -31.78
N GLN A 141 23.80 -2.81 -33.11
CA GLN A 141 23.68 -3.96 -34.01
C GLN A 141 24.75 -5.03 -33.76
N LYS A 142 25.93 -4.65 -33.27
CA LYS A 142 27.02 -5.57 -32.92
C LYS A 142 26.81 -6.30 -31.58
N MET A 143 25.76 -5.98 -30.83
CA MET A 143 25.48 -6.53 -29.50
C MET A 143 24.07 -7.14 -29.39
N PRO A 144 23.70 -8.12 -30.24
CA PRO A 144 22.36 -8.70 -30.27
C PRO A 144 21.98 -9.48 -29.00
N SER A 145 22.95 -9.87 -28.17
CA SER A 145 22.69 -10.48 -26.86
C SER A 145 22.20 -9.48 -25.81
N VAL A 146 22.45 -8.18 -26.02
CA VAL A 146 22.08 -7.09 -25.10
C VAL A 146 20.87 -6.33 -25.63
N TYR A 147 20.82 -6.12 -26.94
CA TYR A 147 19.80 -5.32 -27.61
C TYR A 147 18.97 -6.18 -28.54
N LYS A 148 17.65 -6.00 -28.49
CA LYS A 148 16.72 -6.58 -29.48
C LYS A 148 16.23 -5.47 -30.38
N THR A 149 16.42 -5.62 -31.68
CA THR A 149 16.09 -4.58 -32.66
C THR A 149 15.07 -5.10 -33.66
N PHE A 150 14.08 -4.28 -34.02
CA PHE A 150 13.12 -4.55 -35.09
C PHE A 150 12.65 -3.25 -35.73
N GLU A 151 12.16 -3.34 -36.96
CA GLU A 151 11.57 -2.22 -37.68
C GLU A 151 10.04 -2.30 -37.62
N ASP A 152 9.39 -1.18 -37.38
CA ASP A 152 7.93 -1.07 -37.47
C ASP A 152 7.55 0.34 -37.94
N ASN A 153 6.64 0.43 -38.92
CA ASN A 153 6.13 1.69 -39.48
C ASN A 153 7.23 2.71 -39.87
N GLY A 154 8.37 2.25 -40.38
CA GLY A 154 9.48 3.11 -40.79
C GLY A 154 10.34 3.64 -39.62
N TYR A 155 10.12 3.15 -38.41
CA TYR A 155 10.95 3.43 -37.23
C TYR A 155 11.77 2.22 -36.85
N MET A 156 12.99 2.47 -36.36
CA MET A 156 13.83 1.41 -35.82
C MET A 156 13.69 1.35 -34.30
N TYR A 157 13.11 0.27 -33.80
CA TYR A 157 12.94 0.00 -32.38
C TYR A 157 14.11 -0.82 -31.87
N THR A 158 14.66 -0.41 -30.72
CA THR A 158 15.67 -1.19 -30.00
C THR A 158 15.27 -1.30 -28.53
N LEU A 159 15.20 -2.52 -28.02
CA LEU A 159 14.88 -2.81 -26.63
C LEU A 159 16.15 -3.16 -25.87
N TRP A 160 16.28 -2.62 -24.66
CA TRP A 160 17.35 -2.95 -23.73
C TRP A 160 16.76 -3.32 -22.37
N ASN A 161 17.03 -4.55 -21.91
CA ASN A 161 16.70 -4.97 -20.54
C ASN A 161 17.81 -4.53 -19.58
N THR A 162 17.49 -3.59 -18.71
CA THR A 162 18.42 -3.00 -17.74
C THR A 162 18.37 -3.68 -16.37
N GLY A 163 17.74 -4.86 -16.26
CA GLY A 163 17.61 -5.61 -15.03
C GLY A 163 16.58 -5.00 -14.09
N ASP A 164 17.02 -4.57 -12.90
CA ASP A 164 16.16 -4.04 -11.84
C ASP A 164 15.48 -2.70 -12.21
N LEU A 165 16.06 -1.97 -13.16
CA LEU A 165 15.54 -0.70 -13.67
C LEU A 165 14.41 -0.89 -14.71
N GLY A 166 14.28 -2.08 -15.30
CA GLY A 166 13.24 -2.43 -16.27
C GLY A 166 13.73 -2.46 -17.72
N ILE A 167 12.80 -2.36 -18.68
CA ILE A 167 13.12 -2.36 -20.11
C ILE A 167 13.04 -0.92 -20.63
N LEU A 168 14.03 -0.52 -21.43
CA LEU A 168 14.03 0.72 -22.20
C LEU A 168 13.72 0.41 -23.66
N VAL A 169 12.93 1.28 -24.29
CA VAL A 169 12.59 1.24 -25.72
C VAL A 169 13.19 2.47 -26.38
N ARG A 170 14.17 2.27 -27.24
CA ARG A 170 14.71 3.30 -28.12
C ARG A 170 13.98 3.24 -29.45
N ILE A 171 13.60 4.40 -29.96
CA ILE A 171 13.00 4.57 -31.29
C ILE A 171 13.87 5.57 -32.04
N ASP A 172 14.44 5.12 -33.14
CA ASP A 172 15.14 5.99 -34.09
C ASP A 172 14.21 6.31 -35.26
N ASP A 173 13.91 7.59 -35.41
CA ASP A 173 13.19 8.14 -36.55
C ASP A 173 14.21 8.54 -37.61
N THR A 174 14.27 7.76 -38.69
CA THR A 174 15.19 7.97 -39.80
C THR A 174 14.79 9.13 -40.70
N SER A 175 13.55 9.62 -40.60
CA SER A 175 13.06 10.75 -41.42
C SER A 175 13.58 12.10 -40.93
N ASN A 176 13.74 12.25 -39.60
CA ASN A 176 14.17 13.50 -38.97
C ASN A 176 15.46 13.36 -38.13
N ASN A 177 16.10 12.19 -38.14
CA ASN A 177 17.31 11.87 -37.38
C ASN A 177 17.15 12.13 -35.88
N VAL A 178 15.99 11.78 -35.30
CA VAL A 178 15.72 11.90 -33.86
C VAL A 178 15.65 10.52 -33.21
N THR A 179 16.38 10.37 -32.12
CA THR A 179 16.28 9.24 -31.21
C THR A 179 15.44 9.64 -30.00
N LYS A 180 14.45 8.82 -29.67
CA LYS A 180 13.70 8.91 -28.40
C LYS A 180 13.90 7.63 -27.61
N VAL A 181 13.98 7.75 -26.28
CA VAL A 181 14.04 6.58 -25.39
C VAL A 181 12.94 6.68 -24.35
N PHE A 182 12.14 5.62 -24.29
CA PHE A 182 11.02 5.47 -23.39
C PHE A 182 11.31 4.37 -22.38
N LYS A 183 10.66 4.46 -21.22
CA LYS A 183 10.46 3.31 -20.37
C LYS A 183 9.41 2.41 -21.01
N TYR A 184 9.63 1.09 -21.05
CA TYR A 184 8.62 0.15 -21.48
C TYR A 184 7.45 0.10 -20.48
N ASP A 185 6.22 0.15 -20.97
CA ASP A 185 5.02 -0.05 -20.17
C ASP A 185 4.13 -1.16 -20.77
N LYS A 186 3.98 -2.29 -20.08
CA LYS A 186 3.16 -3.40 -20.55
C LYS A 186 1.67 -3.03 -20.70
N LYS A 187 1.21 -2.03 -19.94
CA LYS A 187 -0.19 -1.61 -19.87
C LYS A 187 -0.58 -0.58 -20.93
N ALA A 188 0.38 0.17 -21.47
CA ALA A 188 0.14 1.07 -22.57
C ALA A 188 -0.12 0.28 -23.86
N ASP A 189 -0.97 0.80 -24.75
CA ASP A 189 -1.33 0.13 -26.00
C ASP A 189 -0.12 -0.02 -26.94
N ASP A 190 0.65 1.06 -27.09
CA ASP A 190 1.90 1.13 -27.86
C ASP A 190 3.13 0.55 -27.11
N LYS A 191 2.92 0.09 -25.88
CA LYS A 191 3.96 -0.38 -24.96
C LYS A 191 5.01 0.67 -24.57
N LEU A 192 4.74 1.95 -24.81
CA LEU A 192 5.59 3.06 -24.43
C LEU A 192 5.06 3.72 -23.16
N GLY A 193 5.95 3.96 -22.21
CA GLY A 193 5.68 4.69 -20.99
C GLY A 193 6.28 6.09 -21.03
N GLU A 194 6.90 6.48 -19.92
CA GLU A 194 7.56 7.78 -19.78
C GLU A 194 8.68 7.98 -20.82
N LEU A 195 8.67 9.13 -21.50
CA LEU A 195 9.79 9.60 -22.33
C LEU A 195 10.93 10.06 -21.43
N LEU A 196 12.09 9.43 -21.55
CA LEU A 196 13.25 9.65 -20.67
C LEU A 196 14.40 10.38 -21.37
N TYR A 197 14.46 10.32 -22.70
CA TYR A 197 15.49 10.98 -23.48
C TYR A 197 15.01 11.30 -24.89
N THR A 198 15.47 12.44 -25.43
CA THR A 198 15.37 12.79 -26.85
C THR A 198 16.70 13.39 -27.30
N GLY A 199 17.16 13.03 -28.49
CA GLY A 199 18.41 13.54 -29.06
C GLY A 199 18.53 13.24 -30.55
N ARG A 200 19.68 13.56 -31.14
CA ARG A 200 19.98 13.23 -32.55
C ARG A 200 20.38 11.77 -32.68
N THR A 201 19.90 11.11 -33.73
CA THR A 201 20.30 9.74 -34.08
C THR A 201 21.76 9.72 -34.50
N ILE A 202 22.54 8.84 -33.86
CA ILE A 202 23.94 8.59 -34.21
C ILE A 202 24.00 7.24 -34.93
N ILE A 203 24.25 7.26 -36.24
CA ILE A 203 24.26 6.04 -37.07
C ILE A 203 25.57 5.28 -36.88
N GLN A 204 26.70 5.99 -36.98
CA GLN A 204 28.05 5.42 -36.90
C GLN A 204 28.84 6.08 -35.77
N LYS A 205 29.76 5.30 -35.18
CA LYS A 205 30.70 5.86 -34.20
C LYS A 205 31.62 6.87 -34.87
N GLU A 206 31.72 8.08 -34.31
CA GLU A 206 32.67 9.10 -34.78
C GLU A 206 34.10 8.54 -34.79
N LYS A 207 34.77 8.62 -35.94
CA LYS A 207 36.20 8.31 -36.06
C LYS A 207 36.97 9.46 -35.41
N ARG A 208 37.82 9.16 -34.42
CA ARG A 208 38.72 10.17 -33.86
C ARG A 208 39.71 10.61 -34.94
N PRO A 209 40.02 11.91 -35.07
CA PRO A 209 41.08 12.35 -35.95
C PRO A 209 42.41 11.71 -35.49
N VAL A 210 43.11 11.07 -36.41
CA VAL A 210 44.48 10.62 -36.19
C VAL A 210 45.36 11.84 -36.37
N TYR A 211 45.95 12.34 -35.29
CA TYR A 211 47.01 13.33 -35.37
C TYR A 211 48.31 12.57 -35.71
N ASN A 212 48.79 12.73 -36.94
CA ASN A 212 50.16 12.36 -37.26
C ASN A 212 51.06 13.45 -36.66
N TYR A 213 51.83 13.10 -35.63
CA TYR A 213 52.90 13.93 -35.10
C TYR A 213 54.17 13.75 -35.94
#